data_AF-A0A139JQP6-F1
#
_entry.id   AF-A0A139JQP6-F1
#
_cell.length_a   1.000
_cell.length_b   1.000
_cell.length_c   1.000
_cell.angle_alpha   90.00
_cell.angle_beta   90.00
_cell.angle_gamma   90.00
#
_symmetry.space_group_name_H-M   'P 1'
#
loop_
_entity.id
_entity.type
_entity.pdbx_description
1 polymer ?
#
loop_
_entity_poly.entity_id
_entity_poly.type
_entity_poly.pdbx_seq_one_letter_code
_entity_poly.pdbx_strand_id
1 'polypeptide(L)'
;MKKKFILKKRKEIDLIFKLKKNVRNYFFTLYYFKNISFDHFKFALSINKKYGKSHERNLIKRRIRMIIYQNISLINSKASFVLVIKPSAKSLNFNELSQKIIYLLKKSFLIIPK
;
A
#
# COMPACT_ATOMS: atom_id res chain seq x y z
N MET A 1 -7.34 11.56 5.83
CA MET A 1 -6.40 10.55 6.39
C MET A 1 -5.56 11.18 7.49
N LYS A 2 -5.49 10.57 8.68
CA LYS A 2 -4.61 11.04 9.77
C LYS A 2 -3.14 10.84 9.37
N LYS A 3 -2.29 11.85 9.61
CA LYS A 3 -0.86 11.85 9.24
C LYS A 3 -0.06 10.68 9.85
N LYS A 4 -0.56 10.11 10.96
CA LYS A 4 0.09 9.03 11.72
C LYS A 4 0.32 7.73 10.94
N PHE A 5 -0.50 7.45 9.93
CA PHE A 5 -0.39 6.23 9.11
C PHE A 5 0.51 6.40 7.87
N ILE A 6 1.07 7.58 7.63
CA ILE A 6 1.86 7.86 6.43
C ILE A 6 3.35 7.67 6.73
N LEU A 7 3.99 6.79 5.96
CA LEU A 7 5.44 6.63 5.96
C LEU A 7 6.07 7.75 5.12
N LYS A 8 6.81 8.66 5.77
CA LYS A 8 7.40 9.84 5.12
C LYS A 8 8.92 9.78 4.98
N LYS A 9 9.62 9.14 5.92
CA LYS A 9 11.08 9.17 5.96
C LYS A 9 11.63 8.29 4.84
N ARG A 10 12.46 8.87 3.97
CA ARG A 10 13.10 8.15 2.87
C ARG A 10 13.92 6.96 3.34
N LYS A 11 14.67 7.11 4.45
CA LYS A 11 15.43 6.02 5.10
C LYS A 11 14.55 4.80 5.42
N GLU A 12 13.33 5.02 5.92
CA GLU A 12 12.38 3.94 6.26
C GLU A 12 11.85 3.26 4.99
N ILE A 13 11.54 4.05 3.96
CA ILE A 13 11.09 3.54 2.65
C ILE A 13 12.20 2.69 2.00
N ASP A 14 13.43 3.20 1.99
CA ASP A 14 14.59 2.51 1.41
C ASP A 14 14.89 1.19 2.15
N LEU A 15 14.72 1.18 3.48
CA LEU A 15 14.87 -0.03 4.30
C LEU A 15 13.84 -1.10 3.90
N ILE A 16 12.57 -0.70 3.70
CA ILE A 16 11.52 -1.63 3.23
C ILE A 16 11.87 -2.23 1.85
N PHE A 17 12.42 -1.42 0.94
CA PHE A 17 12.87 -1.93 -0.35
C PHE A 17 14.07 -2.88 -0.23
N LYS A 18 15.03 -2.58 0.66
CA LYS A 18 16.22 -3.42 0.90
C LYS A 18 15.87 -4.81 1.44
N LEU A 19 14.83 -4.93 2.26
CA LEU A 19 14.41 -6.21 2.85
C LEU A 19 13.84 -7.20 1.82
N LYS A 20 13.52 -6.75 0.59
CA LYS A 20 13.02 -7.55 -0.54
C LYS A 20 11.77 -8.41 -0.30
N LYS A 21 11.19 -8.44 0.90
CA LYS A 21 9.92 -9.11 1.20
C LYS A 21 8.77 -8.38 0.50
N ASN A 22 8.17 -9.05 -0.48
CA ASN A 22 7.09 -8.48 -1.26
C ASN A 22 6.06 -9.53 -1.70
N VAL A 23 4.85 -9.05 -1.95
CA VAL A 23 3.82 -9.77 -2.69
C VAL A 23 3.46 -8.94 -3.91
N ARG A 24 3.30 -9.57 -5.07
CA ARG A 24 2.98 -8.88 -6.31
C ARG A 24 1.81 -9.52 -7.04
N ASN A 25 1.09 -8.70 -7.79
CA ASN A 25 0.20 -9.14 -8.85
C ASN A 25 0.48 -8.31 -10.11
N TYR A 26 -0.36 -8.45 -11.13
CA TYR A 26 -0.21 -7.74 -12.40
C TYR A 26 -0.30 -6.21 -12.25
N PHE A 27 -1.04 -5.71 -11.26
CA PHE A 27 -1.40 -4.30 -11.07
C PHE A 27 -0.56 -3.58 -10.00
N PHE A 28 -0.10 -4.31 -8.99
CA PHE A 28 0.54 -3.77 -7.80
C PHE A 28 1.68 -4.67 -7.31
N THR A 29 2.60 -4.04 -6.59
CA THR A 29 3.61 -4.72 -5.79
C THR A 29 3.59 -4.13 -4.39
N LEU A 30 3.36 -4.98 -3.40
CA LEU A 30 3.32 -4.63 -1.99
C LEU A 30 4.64 -5.08 -1.34
N TYR A 31 5.50 -4.14 -1.00
CA TYR A 31 6.66 -4.39 -0.14
C TYR A 31 6.24 -4.20 1.30
N TYR A 32 6.68 -5.08 2.19
CA TYR A 32 6.26 -5.01 3.59
C TYR A 32 7.36 -5.41 4.55
N PHE A 33 7.28 -4.87 5.74
CA PHE A 33 8.14 -5.16 6.87
C PHE A 33 7.30 -5.16 8.14
N LYS A 34 7.57 -6.11 9.02
CA LYS A 34 6.98 -6.15 10.36
C LYS A 34 7.89 -5.35 11.28
N ASN A 35 7.47 -4.16 11.65
CA ASN A 35 8.24 -3.31 12.56
C ASN A 35 7.59 -3.33 13.94
N ILE A 36 8.30 -3.85 14.94
CA ILE A 36 7.82 -3.90 16.33
C ILE A 36 7.76 -2.49 16.95
N SER A 37 8.53 -1.52 16.43
CA SER A 37 8.75 -0.22 17.07
C SER A 37 7.68 0.85 16.78
N PHE A 38 6.60 0.54 16.04
CA PHE A 38 5.54 1.51 15.75
C PHE A 38 4.22 1.12 16.41
N ASP A 39 3.56 2.09 17.05
CA ASP A 39 2.23 1.93 17.67
C ASP A 39 1.11 1.75 16.63
N HIS A 40 1.36 2.19 15.40
CA HIS A 40 0.42 2.15 14.30
C HIS A 40 1.09 1.75 13.00
N PHE A 41 0.32 1.12 12.12
CA PHE A 41 0.85 0.73 10.82
C PHE A 41 1.19 1.98 10.02
N LYS A 42 2.22 1.88 9.18
CA LYS A 42 2.63 2.97 8.31
C LYS A 42 2.67 2.50 6.88
N PHE A 43 2.22 3.36 5.96
CA PHE A 43 2.33 3.05 4.55
C PHE A 43 2.76 4.22 3.68
N ALA A 44 3.36 3.88 2.55
CA ALA A 44 3.61 4.78 1.44
C ALA A 44 2.99 4.25 0.15
N LEU A 45 2.66 5.16 -0.76
CA LEU A 45 2.24 4.85 -2.11
C LEU A 45 3.32 5.31 -3.08
N SER A 46 3.83 4.40 -3.89
CA SER A 46 4.74 4.68 -4.98
C SER A 46 4.00 4.48 -6.30
N ILE A 47 4.05 5.46 -7.19
CA ILE A 47 3.41 5.37 -8.51
C ILE A 47 4.47 5.49 -9.57
N ASN A 48 4.44 4.58 -10.53
CA ASN A 48 5.31 4.66 -11.70
C ASN A 48 5.04 5.96 -12.48
N LYS A 49 6.08 6.67 -12.92
CA LYS A 49 5.96 7.86 -13.79
C LYS A 49 5.13 7.57 -15.05
N LYS A 50 5.21 6.34 -15.58
CA LYS A 50 4.46 5.86 -16.77
C LYS A 50 2.96 5.65 -16.52
N TYR A 51 2.45 5.85 -15.30
CA TYR A 51 1.01 5.64 -15.00
C TYR A 51 0.10 6.63 -15.74
N GLY A 52 0.56 7.88 -15.92
CA GLY A 52 -0.23 8.92 -16.56
C GLY A 52 0.03 10.32 -16.00
N LYS A 53 -0.87 11.25 -16.31
CA LYS A 53 -0.78 12.66 -15.91
C LYS A 53 -0.96 12.82 -14.40
N SER A 54 -0.62 14.01 -13.88
CA SER A 54 -0.67 14.30 -12.45
C SER A 54 -2.06 14.12 -11.82
N HIS A 55 -3.14 14.50 -12.53
CA HIS A 55 -4.50 14.30 -12.03
C HIS A 55 -4.87 12.81 -11.93
N GLU A 56 -4.47 11.97 -12.90
CA GLU A 56 -4.70 10.52 -12.89
C GLU A 56 -3.97 9.85 -11.73
N ARG A 57 -2.68 10.22 -11.52
CA ARG A 57 -1.88 9.75 -10.38
C ARG A 57 -2.48 10.19 -9.04
N ASN A 58 -3.06 11.37 -8.97
CA ASN A 58 -3.72 11.86 -7.75
C ASN A 58 -5.05 11.14 -7.49
N LEU A 59 -5.83 10.88 -8.52
CA LEU A 59 -7.08 10.11 -8.43
C LEU A 59 -6.82 8.71 -7.86
N ILE A 60 -5.86 7.97 -8.41
CA ILE A 60 -5.54 6.63 -7.91
C ILE A 60 -5.00 6.66 -6.49
N LYS A 61 -4.13 7.62 -6.12
CA LYS A 61 -3.69 7.80 -4.72
C LYS A 61 -4.88 8.00 -3.79
N ARG A 62 -5.86 8.81 -4.19
CA ARG A 62 -7.05 9.09 -3.38
C ARG A 62 -7.90 7.83 -3.21
N ARG A 63 -8.17 7.10 -4.30
CA ARG A 63 -8.93 5.84 -4.26
C ARG A 63 -8.29 4.79 -3.36
N ILE A 64 -6.97 4.59 -3.50
CA ILE A 64 -6.22 3.63 -2.69
C ILE A 64 -6.20 4.02 -1.22
N ARG A 65 -6.03 5.31 -0.91
CA ARG A 65 -6.10 5.79 0.48
C ARG A 65 -7.47 5.52 1.11
N MET A 66 -8.55 5.68 0.34
CA MET A 66 -9.91 5.38 0.81
C MET A 66 -10.05 3.88 1.13
N ILE A 67 -9.62 3.01 0.22
CA ILE A 67 -9.66 1.55 0.40
C ILE A 67 -8.89 1.13 1.66
N ILE A 68 -7.66 1.63 1.83
CA ILE A 68 -6.85 1.32 3.03
C ILE A 68 -7.53 1.83 4.30
N TYR A 69 -8.16 3.00 4.25
CA TYR A 69 -8.85 3.58 5.40
C TYR A 69 -10.10 2.78 5.80
N GLN A 70 -10.89 2.30 4.84
CA GLN A 70 -12.04 1.44 5.11
C GLN A 70 -11.63 0.11 5.77
N ASN A 71 -10.42 -0.38 5.48
CA ASN A 71 -9.91 -1.65 5.99
C ASN A 71 -8.92 -1.47 7.15
N ILE A 72 -8.91 -0.30 7.79
CA ILE A 72 -7.86 0.07 8.75
C ILE A 72 -7.83 -0.84 9.99
N SER A 73 -8.99 -1.31 10.43
CA SER A 73 -9.18 -2.22 11.56
C SER A 73 -8.66 -3.63 11.29
N LEU A 74 -8.53 -4.02 10.02
CA LEU A 74 -8.06 -5.34 9.62
C LEU A 74 -6.52 -5.40 9.49
N ILE A 75 -5.87 -4.25 9.36
CA ILE A 75 -4.43 -4.16 9.16
C ILE A 75 -3.71 -4.23 10.51
N ASN A 76 -2.73 -5.12 10.61
CA ASN A 76 -1.89 -5.24 11.80
C ASN A 76 -1.17 -3.92 12.11
N SER A 77 -1.33 -3.40 13.33
CA SER A 77 -0.73 -2.15 13.77
C SER A 77 0.80 -2.14 13.72
N LYS A 78 1.46 -3.30 13.76
CA LYS A 78 2.92 -3.44 13.65
C LYS A 78 3.43 -3.60 12.21
N ALA A 79 2.56 -3.38 11.22
CA ALA A 79 2.91 -3.49 9.81
C ALA A 79 3.45 -2.17 9.25
N SER A 80 4.50 -2.23 8.44
CA SER A 80 4.92 -1.12 7.58
C SER A 80 5.01 -1.60 6.14
N PHE A 81 4.39 -0.89 5.20
CA PHE A 81 4.37 -1.34 3.81
C PHE A 81 4.43 -0.21 2.78
N VAL A 82 4.95 -0.52 1.61
CA VAL A 82 4.97 0.37 0.45
C VAL A 82 4.22 -0.31 -0.68
N LEU A 83 3.14 0.32 -1.13
CA LEU A 83 2.37 -0.15 -2.29
C LEU A 83 2.87 0.56 -3.54
N VAL A 84 3.47 -0.21 -4.45
CA VAL A 84 3.89 0.24 -5.76
C VAL A 84 2.78 -0.03 -6.77
N ILE A 85 2.36 1.02 -7.46
CA ILE A 85 1.25 1.03 -8.42
C ILE A 85 1.82 1.01 -9.84
N LYS A 86 1.46 -0.01 -10.61
CA LYS A 86 1.91 -0.20 -12.00
C LYS A 86 0.96 0.52 -12.97
N PRO A 87 1.43 0.88 -14.19
CA PRO A 87 0.58 1.50 -15.22
C PRO A 87 -0.67 0.68 -15.58
N SER A 88 -0.57 -0.66 -15.51
CA SER A 88 -1.70 -1.58 -15.74
C SER A 88 -2.88 -1.33 -14.80
N ALA A 89 -2.67 -0.77 -13.60
CA ALA A 89 -3.77 -0.47 -12.67
C ALA A 89 -4.70 0.66 -13.14
N LYS A 90 -4.40 1.30 -14.26
CA LYS A 90 -5.25 2.33 -14.87
C LYS A 90 -6.57 1.76 -15.43
N SER A 91 -6.59 0.50 -15.85
CA SER A 91 -7.81 -0.14 -16.37
C SER A 91 -8.80 -0.54 -15.28
N LEU A 92 -8.42 -0.47 -14.00
CA LEU A 92 -9.23 -0.95 -12.90
C LEU A 92 -10.25 0.09 -12.42
N ASN A 93 -11.48 -0.37 -12.15
CA ASN A 93 -12.48 0.40 -11.44
C ASN A 93 -12.25 0.38 -9.91
N PHE A 94 -13.03 1.14 -9.14
CA PHE A 94 -12.84 1.25 -7.69
C PHE A 94 -13.02 -0.09 -6.94
N ASN A 95 -14.00 -0.90 -7.35
CA ASN A 95 -14.29 -2.17 -6.70
C ASN A 95 -13.18 -3.19 -6.96
N GLU A 96 -12.70 -3.27 -8.19
CA GLU A 96 -11.57 -4.11 -8.57
C GLU A 96 -10.29 -3.67 -7.84
N LEU A 97 -10.04 -2.36 -7.74
CA LEU A 97 -8.93 -1.83 -6.94
C LEU A 97 -9.00 -2.33 -5.50
N SER A 98 -10.17 -2.26 -4.89
CA SER A 98 -10.39 -2.73 -3.52
C SER A 98 -10.07 -4.21 -3.38
N GLN A 99 -10.67 -5.04 -4.24
CA GLN A 99 -10.46 -6.50 -4.23
C GLN A 99 -8.99 -6.88 -4.42
N LYS A 100 -8.30 -6.29 -5.40
CA LYS A 100 -6.89 -6.64 -5.70
C LYS A 100 -5.94 -6.18 -4.58
N ILE A 101 -6.24 -5.06 -3.91
CA ILE A 101 -5.44 -4.57 -2.78
C ILE A 101 -5.67 -5.44 -1.54
N ILE A 102 -6.93 -5.75 -1.21
CA ILE A 102 -7.27 -6.62 -0.07
C ILE A 102 -6.62 -8.01 -0.25
N TYR A 103 -6.65 -8.56 -1.46
CA TYR A 103 -5.97 -9.81 -1.78
C TYR A 103 -4.47 -9.76 -1.45
N LEU A 104 -3.77 -8.68 -1.83
CA LEU A 104 -2.35 -8.51 -1.53
C LEU A 104 -2.09 -8.39 -0.03
N LEU A 105 -2.93 -7.64 0.69
CA LEU A 105 -2.83 -7.50 2.14
C LEU A 105 -3.01 -8.84 2.85
N LYS A 106 -4.01 -9.65 2.46
CA LYS A 106 -4.21 -11.02 2.95
C LYS A 106 -2.97 -11.88 2.73
N LYS A 107 -2.44 -11.89 1.50
CA LYS A 107 -1.27 -12.71 1.13
C LYS A 107 0.03 -12.28 1.81
N SER A 108 0.12 -11.03 2.23
CA SER A 108 1.29 -10.51 2.98
C SER A 108 1.30 -10.85 4.47
N PHE A 109 0.32 -11.62 4.97
CA PHE A 109 0.12 -11.92 6.40
C PHE A 109 0.05 -10.64 7.28
N LEU A 110 -0.31 -9.51 6.67
CA LEU A 110 -0.46 -8.23 7.35
C LEU A 110 -1.87 -8.04 7.92
N ILE A 111 -2.79 -8.95 7.60
CA ILE A 111 -4.13 -8.98 8.16
C ILE A 111 -4.11 -9.94 9.35
N ILE A 112 -4.63 -9.49 10.48
CA ILE A 112 -4.82 -10.35 11.66
C ILE A 112 -6.01 -11.25 11.33
N PRO A 113 -5.87 -12.59 11.32
CA PRO A 113 -7.03 -13.47 11.26
C PRO A 113 -7.88 -13.19 12.50
N LYS A 114 -9.16 -12.89 12.27
CA LYS A 114 -10.15 -12.85 13.35
C LYS A 114 -10.37 -14.26 13.88
#